data_AF-A0A8J7INT7-F1
#
_entry.id   AF-A0A8J7INT7-F1
#
_cell.length_a   1.000
_cell.length_b   1.000
_cell.length_c   1.000
_cell.angle_alpha   90.00
_cell.angle_beta   90.00
_cell.angle_gamma   90.00
#
_symmetry.space_group_name_H-M   'P 1'
#
loop_
_entity.id
_entity.type
_entity.pdbx_description
1 polymer ?
#
loop_
_entity_poly.entity_id
_entity_poly.type
_entity_poly.pdbx_seq_one_letter_code
_entity_poly.pdbx_strand_id
1 'polypeptide(L)'
;MLIKEITLFTNNILRQKEFYRHILDFELVFDSADKIAFNSGDSVLSFQYKEAVKPSHLAFNIPSNKIEGALQWLQRRVEILPDGDNLIIDFKNWNAKAIYFYDADKNIMEFIARKDLGLNSRVNFSSASVLSISEIGIATTNIEAIYNQINAIKAIPVFDGNFQRFCAVGNDMGLFILINKTAKKWFPTREEAFTSEFIIKGDYNFSFINGEIKEIS
;
A
#
# COMPACT_ATOMS: atom_id res chain seq x y z
N MET A 1 -7.33 4.21 -11.95
CA MET A 1 -6.19 3.28 -11.91
C MET A 1 -6.61 2.07 -11.13
N LEU A 2 -6.41 0.88 -11.68
CA LEU A 2 -6.66 -0.39 -11.01
C LEU A 2 -5.35 -1.17 -10.87
N ILE A 3 -4.97 -1.41 -9.62
CA ILE A 3 -3.84 -2.26 -9.24
C ILE A 3 -4.36 -3.70 -9.15
N LYS A 4 -3.93 -4.59 -10.04
CA LYS A 4 -4.36 -5.99 -10.05
C LYS A 4 -3.47 -6.89 -9.20
N GLU A 5 -2.16 -6.67 -9.22
CA GLU A 5 -1.22 -7.39 -8.37
C GLU A 5 -0.11 -6.44 -7.93
N ILE A 6 0.27 -6.49 -6.66
CA ILE A 6 1.57 -6.01 -6.18
C ILE A 6 2.34 -7.21 -5.67
N THR A 7 3.57 -7.39 -6.15
CA THR A 7 4.54 -8.29 -5.52
C THR A 7 5.54 -7.46 -4.74
N LEU A 8 5.53 -7.60 -3.42
CA LEU A 8 6.61 -7.13 -2.53
C LEU A 8 7.65 -8.24 -2.35
N PHE A 9 8.85 -7.86 -1.93
CA PHE A 9 9.89 -8.82 -1.58
C PHE A 9 9.99 -9.02 -0.07
N THR A 10 10.23 -10.25 0.36
CA THR A 10 10.46 -10.62 1.76
C THR A 10 11.65 -11.56 1.87
N ASN A 11 12.40 -11.51 2.97
CA ASN A 11 13.40 -12.54 3.28
C ASN A 11 12.83 -13.66 4.17
N ASN A 12 11.52 -13.61 4.49
CA ASN A 12 10.86 -14.57 5.36
C ASN A 12 9.42 -14.84 4.93
N ILE A 13 9.27 -15.69 3.90
CA ILE A 13 7.99 -16.14 3.37
C ILE A 13 7.07 -16.71 4.45
N LEU A 14 7.61 -17.51 5.38
CA LEU A 14 6.81 -18.13 6.43
C LEU A 14 6.22 -17.08 7.39
N ARG A 15 6.99 -16.08 7.83
CA ARG A 15 6.46 -15.03 8.72
C ARG A 15 5.40 -14.17 8.03
N GLN A 16 5.59 -13.85 6.75
CA GLN A 16 4.57 -13.13 5.99
C GLN A 16 3.31 -13.98 5.81
N LYS A 17 3.47 -15.27 5.54
CA LYS A 17 2.34 -16.20 5.46
C LYS A 17 1.55 -16.25 6.76
N GLU A 18 2.23 -16.42 7.90
CA GLU A 18 1.60 -16.43 9.21
C GLU A 18 0.85 -15.13 9.48
N PHE A 19 1.46 -13.99 9.18
CA PHE A 19 0.84 -12.69 9.39
C PHE A 19 -0.42 -12.50 8.52
N TYR A 20 -0.31 -12.61 7.20
CA TYR A 20 -1.44 -12.33 6.32
C TYR A 20 -2.56 -13.38 6.42
N ARG A 21 -2.21 -14.67 6.57
CA ARG A 21 -3.20 -15.74 6.68
C ARG A 21 -3.86 -15.81 8.05
N HIS A 22 -3.08 -15.74 9.13
CA HIS A 22 -3.58 -16.07 10.48
C HIS A 22 -3.86 -14.83 11.34
N ILE A 23 -3.13 -13.73 11.15
CA ILE A 23 -3.38 -12.48 11.88
C ILE A 23 -4.41 -11.64 11.14
N LEU A 24 -4.21 -11.40 9.85
CA LEU A 24 -5.14 -10.60 9.04
C LEU A 24 -6.27 -11.41 8.40
N ASP A 25 -6.24 -12.74 8.44
CA ASP A 25 -7.32 -13.58 7.90
C ASP A 25 -7.58 -13.35 6.39
N PHE A 26 -6.52 -13.07 5.62
CA PHE A 26 -6.62 -12.94 4.16
C PHE A 26 -6.63 -14.33 3.51
N GLU A 27 -7.40 -14.47 2.44
CA GLU A 27 -7.46 -15.71 1.66
C GLU A 27 -6.14 -15.94 0.91
N LEU A 28 -5.44 -17.02 1.25
CA LEU A 28 -4.24 -17.47 0.55
C LEU A 28 -4.63 -18.09 -0.80
N VAL A 29 -4.16 -17.51 -1.90
CA VAL A 29 -4.47 -17.95 -3.27
C VAL A 29 -3.28 -18.58 -3.99
N PHE A 30 -2.07 -18.43 -3.46
CA PHE A 30 -0.87 -19.10 -3.96
C PHE A 30 0.11 -19.38 -2.81
N ASP A 31 0.74 -20.55 -2.83
CA ASP A 31 1.59 -21.03 -1.75
C ASP A 31 2.73 -21.89 -2.27
N SER A 32 3.96 -21.39 -2.13
CA SER A 32 5.19 -22.09 -2.48
C SER A 32 6.32 -21.68 -1.53
N ALA A 33 7.48 -22.31 -1.66
CA ALA A 33 8.63 -22.03 -0.80
C ALA A 33 9.21 -20.61 -1.00
N ASP A 34 9.09 -20.05 -2.20
CA ASP A 34 9.69 -18.78 -2.61
C ASP A 34 8.68 -17.70 -2.96
N LYS A 35 7.39 -18.03 -3.09
CA LYS A 35 6.33 -17.05 -3.32
C LYS A 35 5.00 -17.45 -2.66
N ILE A 36 4.32 -16.47 -2.08
CA ILE A 36 2.94 -16.58 -1.56
C ILE A 36 2.09 -15.44 -2.11
N ALA A 37 0.78 -15.62 -2.19
CA ALA A 37 -0.13 -14.56 -2.61
C ALA A 37 -1.49 -14.63 -1.90
N PHE A 38 -2.07 -13.47 -1.65
CA PHE A 38 -3.32 -13.29 -0.92
C PHE A 38 -4.32 -12.48 -1.74
N ASN A 39 -5.58 -12.89 -1.67
CA ASN A 39 -6.68 -12.09 -2.18
C ASN A 39 -6.88 -10.85 -1.29
N SER A 40 -7.07 -9.70 -1.92
CA SER A 40 -7.30 -8.40 -1.27
C SER A 40 -8.37 -7.61 -2.02
N GLY A 41 -9.54 -8.24 -2.22
CA GLY A 41 -10.65 -7.70 -2.99
C GLY A 41 -10.43 -7.87 -4.50
N ASP A 42 -10.42 -6.77 -5.24
CA ASP A 42 -10.17 -6.74 -6.69
C ASP A 42 -8.67 -6.82 -7.07
N SER A 43 -7.80 -6.98 -6.06
CA SER A 43 -6.35 -7.01 -6.16
C SER A 43 -5.76 -8.25 -5.47
N VAL A 44 -4.54 -8.63 -5.87
CA VAL A 44 -3.72 -9.65 -5.20
C VAL A 44 -2.48 -9.02 -4.60
N LEU A 45 -2.22 -9.30 -3.32
CA LEU A 45 -0.92 -8.99 -2.69
C LEU A 45 -0.06 -10.25 -2.66
N SER A 46 1.08 -10.18 -3.33
CA SER A 46 2.07 -11.25 -3.42
C SER A 46 3.34 -10.89 -2.65
N PHE A 47 3.99 -11.90 -2.10
CA PHE A 47 5.34 -11.81 -1.53
C PHE A 47 6.26 -12.80 -2.21
N GLN A 48 7.40 -12.32 -2.70
CA GLN A 48 8.45 -13.15 -3.30
C GLN A 48 9.73 -13.10 -2.48
N TYR A 49 10.40 -14.23 -2.35
CA TYR A 49 11.64 -14.32 -1.57
C TYR A 49 12.75 -13.47 -2.21
N LYS A 50 13.43 -12.69 -1.38
CA LYS A 50 14.69 -12.01 -1.69
C LYS A 50 15.52 -11.88 -0.42
N GLU A 51 16.83 -12.08 -0.52
CA GLU A 51 17.72 -12.04 0.65
C GLU A 51 17.75 -10.66 1.34
N ALA A 52 17.90 -9.60 0.56
CA ALA A 52 17.93 -8.22 1.03
C ALA A 52 16.64 -7.49 0.65
N VAL A 53 15.90 -7.06 1.68
CA VAL A 53 14.62 -6.35 1.53
C VAL A 53 14.61 -5.09 2.37
N LYS A 54 13.79 -4.13 1.96
CA LYS A 54 13.54 -2.90 2.73
C LYS A 54 12.05 -2.70 2.90
N PRO A 55 11.59 -2.19 4.05
CA PRO A 55 10.18 -1.89 4.27
C PRO A 55 9.60 -0.96 3.21
N SER A 56 8.35 -1.23 2.86
CA SER A 56 7.53 -0.45 1.92
C SER A 56 6.34 0.20 2.64
N HIS A 57 5.58 0.98 1.87
CA HIS A 57 4.27 1.51 2.27
C HIS A 57 3.23 0.95 1.31
N LEU A 58 2.16 0.35 1.83
CA LEU A 58 1.05 -0.17 1.04
C LEU A 58 -0.27 0.13 1.74
N ALA A 59 -1.24 0.68 0.99
CA ALA A 59 -2.59 0.88 1.49
C ALA A 59 -3.60 -0.01 0.79
N PHE A 60 -4.66 -0.38 1.50
CA PHE A 60 -5.85 -1.01 0.95
C PHE A 60 -7.05 -0.09 1.08
N ASN A 61 -7.81 0.03 -0.01
CA ASN A 61 -9.12 0.66 0.05
C ASN A 61 -10.07 -0.24 0.84
N ILE A 62 -10.81 0.35 1.77
CA ILE A 62 -11.91 -0.28 2.50
C ILE A 62 -13.20 0.53 2.27
N PRO A 63 -14.40 -0.01 2.60
CA PRO A 63 -15.65 0.70 2.37
C PRO A 63 -15.68 2.03 3.11
N SER A 64 -16.22 3.06 2.45
CA SER A 64 -16.18 4.46 2.88
C SER A 64 -16.76 4.71 4.28
N ASN A 65 -17.64 3.81 4.76
CA ASN A 65 -18.31 3.88 6.05
C ASN A 65 -17.80 2.85 7.09
N LYS A 66 -16.61 2.26 6.91
CA LYS A 66 -16.13 1.15 7.76
C LYS A 66 -14.86 1.40 8.55
N ILE A 67 -14.30 2.61 8.55
CA ILE A 67 -13.01 2.88 9.22
C ILE A 67 -13.05 2.56 10.73
N GLU A 68 -14.13 2.89 11.44
CA GLU A 68 -14.26 2.58 12.87
C GLU A 68 -14.37 1.07 13.12
N GLY A 69 -15.06 0.33 12.23
CA GLY A 69 -15.11 -1.13 12.29
C GLY A 69 -13.76 -1.79 11.97
N ALA A 70 -13.02 -1.21 11.04
CA ALA A 70 -11.66 -1.63 10.69
C ALA A 70 -10.69 -1.43 11.85
N LEU A 71 -10.76 -0.30 12.56
CA LEU A 71 -9.96 -0.04 13.76
C LEU A 71 -10.21 -1.11 14.82
N GLN A 72 -11.48 -1.34 15.17
CA GLN A 72 -11.85 -2.34 16.18
C GLN A 72 -11.36 -3.74 15.79
N TRP A 73 -11.44 -4.08 14.49
CA TRP A 73 -10.97 -5.37 13.98
C TRP A 73 -9.45 -5.51 14.07
N LEU A 74 -8.69 -4.48 13.67
CA LEU A 74 -7.22 -4.46 13.72
C LEU A 74 -6.68 -4.45 15.14
N GLN A 75 -7.25 -3.69 16.08
CA GLN A 75 -6.75 -3.59 17.46
C GLN A 75 -6.72 -4.93 18.22
N ARG A 76 -7.51 -5.91 17.78
CA ARG A 76 -7.50 -7.28 18.33
C ARG A 76 -6.42 -8.18 17.73
N ARG A 77 -5.66 -7.69 16.75
CA ARG A 77 -4.77 -8.46 15.88
C ARG A 77 -3.35 -7.89 15.83
N VAL A 78 -3.24 -6.57 15.77
CA VAL A 78 -1.97 -5.85 15.60
C VAL A 78 -1.96 -4.57 16.43
N GLU A 79 -0.76 -4.07 16.70
CA GLU A 79 -0.56 -2.73 17.24
C GLU A 79 -0.84 -1.69 16.14
N ILE A 80 -1.63 -0.68 16.49
CA ILE A 80 -1.96 0.44 15.60
C ILE A 80 -0.89 1.52 15.74
N LEU A 81 -0.51 2.13 14.63
CA LEU A 81 0.46 3.24 14.58
C LEU A 81 -0.31 4.56 14.62
N PRO A 82 -0.28 5.29 15.74
CA PRO A 82 -1.01 6.54 15.87
C PRO A 82 -0.27 7.73 15.27
N ASP A 83 -1.01 8.81 15.01
CA ASP A 83 -0.43 10.16 14.93
C ASP A 83 -0.80 10.95 16.20
N GLY A 84 0.17 11.08 17.10
CA GLY A 84 -0.07 11.55 18.46
C GLY A 84 -1.00 10.58 19.21
N ASP A 85 -2.17 11.06 19.63
CA ASP A 85 -3.19 10.24 20.30
C ASP A 85 -4.23 9.66 19.32
N ASN A 86 -4.13 9.97 18.02
CA ASN A 86 -5.14 9.59 17.03
C ASN A 86 -4.81 8.25 16.37
N LEU A 87 -5.68 7.26 16.59
CA LEU A 87 -5.60 5.95 15.93
C LEU A 87 -6.25 5.91 14.54
N ILE A 88 -7.20 6.81 14.30
CA ILE A 88 -7.79 7.08 12.98
C ILE A 88 -7.35 8.47 12.56
N ILE A 89 -6.73 8.54 11.39
CA ILE A 89 -6.14 9.77 10.86
C ILE A 89 -7.08 10.34 9.80
N ASP A 90 -7.47 11.61 9.96
CA ASP A 90 -8.39 12.31 9.07
C ASP A 90 -7.63 13.12 8.01
N PHE A 91 -7.54 12.59 6.79
CA PHE A 91 -6.97 13.26 5.63
C PHE A 91 -8.04 14.11 4.94
N LYS A 92 -8.31 15.29 5.51
CA LYS A 92 -9.36 16.20 5.05
C LYS A 92 -9.26 16.55 3.56
N ASN A 93 -8.05 16.78 3.05
CA ASN A 93 -7.82 17.14 1.65
C ASN A 93 -8.16 16.00 0.68
N TRP A 94 -8.11 14.75 1.15
CA TRP A 94 -8.40 13.56 0.34
C TRP A 94 -9.78 12.98 0.68
N ASN A 95 -10.56 13.69 1.50
CA ASN A 95 -11.85 13.24 2.02
C ASN A 95 -11.81 11.79 2.53
N ALA A 96 -10.72 11.42 3.21
CA ALA A 96 -10.41 10.05 3.58
C ALA A 96 -10.00 9.93 5.04
N LYS A 97 -10.24 8.75 5.62
CA LYS A 97 -9.73 8.39 6.94
C LYS A 97 -8.88 7.13 6.85
N ALA A 98 -7.81 7.05 7.62
CA ALA A 98 -6.87 5.94 7.56
C ALA A 98 -6.47 5.39 8.93
N ILE A 99 -6.02 4.13 8.94
CA ILE A 99 -5.42 3.44 10.09
C ILE A 99 -4.14 2.76 9.62
N TYR A 100 -3.07 2.89 10.40
CA TYR A 100 -1.76 2.37 10.08
C TYR A 100 -1.36 1.24 11.03
N PHE A 101 -0.64 0.25 10.52
CA PHE A 101 -0.08 -0.87 11.29
C PHE A 101 1.14 -1.44 10.55
N TYR A 102 1.94 -2.27 11.22
CA TYR A 102 3.03 -2.99 10.55
C TYR A 102 2.62 -4.39 10.16
N ASP A 103 3.19 -4.90 9.05
CA ASP A 103 3.25 -6.34 8.80
C ASP A 103 4.46 -7.01 9.50
N ALA A 104 4.72 -8.28 9.17
CA ALA A 104 5.82 -9.05 9.74
C ALA A 104 7.21 -8.49 9.39
N ASP A 105 7.35 -7.81 8.26
CA ASP A 105 8.61 -7.22 7.77
C ASP A 105 8.70 -5.71 8.03
N LYS A 106 7.78 -5.17 8.85
CA LYS A 106 7.68 -3.73 9.15
C LYS A 106 7.34 -2.87 7.94
N ASN A 107 6.72 -3.44 6.90
CA ASN A 107 6.02 -2.63 5.92
C ASN A 107 4.94 -1.80 6.63
N ILE A 108 4.82 -0.52 6.27
CA ILE A 108 3.78 0.36 6.76
C ILE A 108 2.53 0.03 5.97
N MET A 109 1.59 -0.64 6.62
CA MET A 109 0.32 -1.03 6.05
C MET A 109 -0.74 -0.03 6.44
N GLU A 110 -1.64 0.27 5.50
CA GLU A 110 -2.72 1.24 5.69
C GLU A 110 -4.07 0.64 5.27
N PHE A 111 -5.09 0.84 6.09
CA PHE A 111 -6.48 0.76 5.65
C PHE A 111 -7.01 2.18 5.48
N ILE A 112 -7.42 2.53 4.26
CA ILE A 112 -7.94 3.86 3.92
C ILE A 112 -9.40 3.77 3.46
N ALA A 113 -10.25 4.56 4.09
CA ALA A 113 -11.66 4.74 3.74
C ALA A 113 -11.83 6.10 3.06
N ARG A 114 -11.89 6.10 1.72
CA ARG A 114 -12.13 7.30 0.91
C ARG A 114 -13.62 7.53 0.76
N LYS A 115 -14.12 8.70 1.15
CA LYS A 115 -15.56 9.00 1.06
C LYS A 115 -16.02 9.23 -0.37
N ASP A 116 -15.15 9.77 -1.22
CA ASP A 116 -15.47 10.09 -2.62
C ASP A 116 -15.68 8.85 -3.50
N LEU A 117 -15.22 7.66 -3.06
CA LEU A 117 -15.57 6.40 -3.71
C LEU A 117 -17.04 6.04 -3.55
N GLY A 118 -17.71 6.49 -2.48
CA GLY A 118 -19.12 6.18 -2.21
C GLY A 118 -19.44 4.69 -1.99
N LEU A 119 -18.40 3.84 -1.84
CA LEU A 119 -18.53 2.39 -1.71
C LEU A 119 -18.83 2.03 -0.25
N ASN A 120 -20.11 2.01 0.10
CA ASN A 120 -20.56 1.69 1.45
C ASN A 120 -20.89 0.20 1.62
N SER A 121 -20.70 -0.33 2.82
CA SER A 121 -21.13 -1.69 3.19
C SER A 121 -22.05 -1.67 4.41
N ARG A 122 -22.98 -2.63 4.46
CA ARG A 122 -23.83 -2.88 5.65
C ARG A 122 -23.27 -3.98 6.55
N VAL A 123 -22.34 -4.79 6.04
CA VAL A 123 -21.74 -5.92 6.76
C VAL A 123 -20.70 -5.41 7.77
N ASN A 124 -20.50 -6.12 8.88
CA ASN A 124 -19.42 -5.83 9.81
C ASN A 124 -18.05 -6.01 9.14
N PHE A 125 -17.06 -5.21 9.53
CA PHE A 125 -15.74 -5.26 8.92
C PHE A 125 -15.03 -6.59 9.20
N SER A 126 -14.44 -7.16 8.16
CA SER A 126 -13.56 -8.32 8.17
C SER A 126 -12.52 -8.15 7.04
N SER A 127 -11.56 -9.07 6.92
CA SER A 127 -10.63 -9.10 5.78
C SER A 127 -11.34 -9.09 4.43
N ALA A 128 -12.47 -9.81 4.31
CA ALA A 128 -13.32 -9.83 3.12
C ALA A 128 -13.99 -8.47 2.80
N SER A 129 -13.88 -7.48 3.68
CA SER A 129 -14.33 -6.11 3.39
C SER A 129 -13.30 -5.29 2.60
N VAL A 130 -12.04 -5.72 2.52
CA VAL A 130 -11.01 -5.04 1.73
C VAL A 130 -11.44 -5.04 0.25
N LEU A 131 -11.35 -3.86 -0.38
CA LEU A 131 -11.85 -3.63 -1.73
C LEU A 131 -10.76 -3.82 -2.78
N SER A 132 -9.57 -3.25 -2.55
CA SER A 132 -8.43 -3.33 -3.47
C SER A 132 -7.16 -2.82 -2.79
N ILE A 133 -6.01 -3.07 -3.40
CA ILE A 133 -4.81 -2.28 -3.12
C ILE A 133 -5.05 -0.85 -3.65
N SER A 134 -4.88 0.14 -2.77
CA SER A 134 -5.10 1.56 -3.05
C SER A 134 -3.80 2.33 -3.27
N GLU A 135 -2.71 1.96 -2.61
CA GLU A 135 -1.48 2.74 -2.66
C GLU A 135 -0.25 1.84 -2.60
N ILE A 136 0.80 2.27 -3.30
CA ILE A 136 2.17 1.75 -3.14
C ILE A 136 3.16 2.91 -3.06
N GLY A 137 4.04 2.87 -2.06
CA GLY A 137 5.08 3.87 -1.84
C GLY A 137 6.26 3.73 -2.79
N ILE A 138 6.70 4.84 -3.37
CA ILE A 138 7.94 4.93 -4.16
C ILE A 138 8.85 5.99 -3.55
N ALA A 139 9.87 5.54 -2.82
CA ALA A 139 10.88 6.41 -2.24
C ALA A 139 12.06 6.62 -3.21
N THR A 140 12.22 7.86 -3.66
CA THR A 140 13.24 8.27 -4.64
C THR A 140 13.94 9.55 -4.19
N THR A 141 15.03 9.94 -4.84
CA THR A 141 15.61 11.28 -4.71
C THR A 141 15.15 12.24 -5.81
N ASN A 142 14.46 11.74 -6.83
CA ASN A 142 13.95 12.53 -7.96
C ASN A 142 12.52 12.08 -8.31
N ILE A 143 11.53 12.79 -7.77
CA ILE A 143 10.11 12.49 -8.00
C ILE A 143 9.72 12.74 -9.46
N GLU A 144 10.18 13.84 -10.05
CA GLU A 144 9.82 14.23 -11.42
C GLU A 144 10.28 13.18 -12.44
N ALA A 145 11.50 12.65 -12.29
CA ALA A 145 11.99 11.58 -13.15
C ALA A 145 11.13 10.30 -13.06
N ILE A 146 10.76 9.88 -11.85
CA ILE A 146 9.88 8.72 -11.63
C ILE A 146 8.48 8.97 -12.20
N TYR A 147 7.90 10.14 -11.93
CA TYR A 147 6.60 10.52 -12.49
C TYR A 147 6.61 10.46 -14.02
N ASN A 148 7.63 11.03 -14.66
CA ASN A 148 7.74 11.03 -16.12
C ASN A 148 7.86 9.61 -16.70
N GLN A 149 8.58 8.70 -16.02
CA GLN A 149 8.67 7.29 -16.42
C GLN A 149 7.31 6.59 -16.32
N ILE A 150 6.57 6.76 -15.22
CA ILE A 150 5.22 6.18 -15.06
C ILE A 150 4.25 6.77 -16.09
N ASN A 151 4.28 8.09 -16.27
CA ASN A 151 3.41 8.80 -17.20
C ASN A 151 3.69 8.44 -18.67
N ALA A 152 4.93 8.07 -19.00
CA ALA A 152 5.29 7.59 -20.34
C ALA A 152 4.72 6.20 -20.67
N ILE A 153 4.52 5.33 -19.67
CA ILE A 153 3.85 4.03 -19.85
C ILE A 153 2.37 4.28 -20.18
N LYS A 154 1.70 5.10 -19.38
CA LYS A 154 0.30 5.50 -19.58
C LYS A 154 0.03 6.79 -18.84
N ALA A 155 -0.60 7.75 -19.52
CA ALA A 155 -0.90 9.06 -18.96
C ALA A 155 -1.59 8.94 -17.59
N ILE A 156 -1.04 9.64 -16.60
CA ILE A 156 -1.48 9.56 -15.22
C ILE A 156 -1.54 10.97 -14.60
N PRO A 157 -2.66 11.35 -13.97
CA PRO A 157 -2.76 12.68 -13.37
C PRO A 157 -1.99 12.74 -12.04
N VAL A 158 -1.45 13.92 -11.73
CA VAL A 158 -1.08 14.26 -10.36
C VAL A 158 -2.36 14.44 -9.56
N PHE A 159 -2.52 13.64 -8.51
CA PHE A 159 -3.66 13.70 -7.60
C PHE A 159 -3.46 14.80 -6.55
N ASP A 160 -2.27 14.86 -5.96
CA ASP A 160 -1.90 15.87 -4.96
C ASP A 160 -0.37 16.02 -4.85
N GLY A 161 0.07 17.15 -4.28
CA GLY A 161 1.46 17.42 -3.95
C GLY A 161 2.29 18.04 -5.09
N ASN A 162 3.60 17.85 -5.01
CA ASN A 162 4.59 18.41 -5.93
C ASN A 162 5.84 17.52 -6.06
N PHE A 163 6.68 17.81 -7.05
CA PHE A 163 7.86 16.98 -7.33
C PHE A 163 9.08 17.25 -6.42
N GLN A 164 8.97 18.14 -5.43
CA GLN A 164 10.08 18.43 -4.52
C GLN A 164 10.11 17.50 -3.31
N ARG A 165 8.94 17.24 -2.72
CA ARG A 165 8.84 16.57 -1.41
C ARG A 165 7.96 15.32 -1.42
N PHE A 166 6.80 15.41 -2.06
CA PHE A 166 5.75 14.39 -2.04
C PHE A 166 4.80 14.62 -3.20
N CYS A 167 4.51 13.58 -3.97
CA CYS A 167 3.51 13.63 -5.03
C CYS A 167 2.70 12.33 -5.03
N ALA A 168 1.38 12.46 -4.89
CA ALA A 168 0.46 11.36 -5.13
C ALA A 168 0.01 11.40 -6.58
N VAL A 169 0.08 10.27 -7.27
CA VAL A 169 -0.15 10.19 -8.71
C VAL A 169 -1.11 9.05 -9.01
N GLY A 170 -2.21 9.32 -9.71
CA GLY A 170 -3.29 8.35 -9.96
C GLY A 170 -4.66 8.90 -9.56
N ASN A 171 -5.51 8.05 -8.97
CA ASN A 171 -6.83 8.45 -8.48
C ASN A 171 -7.24 7.65 -7.23
N ASP A 172 -8.42 7.90 -6.68
CA ASP A 172 -8.89 7.27 -5.43
C ASP A 172 -8.91 5.73 -5.44
N MET A 173 -8.92 5.09 -6.61
CA MET A 173 -8.85 3.63 -6.71
C MET A 173 -7.41 3.09 -6.63
N GLY A 174 -6.41 3.91 -6.94
CA GLY A 174 -5.01 3.51 -7.03
C GLY A 174 -4.09 4.72 -7.17
N LEU A 175 -3.13 4.84 -6.24
CA LEU A 175 -2.11 5.90 -6.22
C LEU A 175 -0.70 5.30 -6.13
N PHE A 176 0.22 5.92 -6.87
CA PHE A 176 1.64 5.86 -6.55
C PHE A 176 1.96 7.00 -5.58
N ILE A 177 2.52 6.67 -4.43
CA ILE A 177 2.92 7.64 -3.40
C ILE A 177 4.41 7.93 -3.55
N LEU A 178 4.73 8.94 -4.37
CA LEU A 178 6.10 9.31 -4.66
C LEU A 178 6.63 10.21 -3.55
N ILE A 179 7.73 9.81 -2.91
CA ILE A 179 8.33 10.60 -1.83
C ILE A 179 9.80 10.86 -2.11
N ASN A 180 10.23 12.09 -1.80
CA ASN A 180 11.64 12.43 -1.81
C ASN A 180 12.27 11.98 -0.48
N LYS A 181 13.00 10.87 -0.51
CA LYS A 181 13.53 10.22 0.69
C LYS A 181 14.58 11.02 1.46
N THR A 182 15.11 12.12 0.90
CA THR A 182 16.01 13.04 1.62
C THR A 182 15.26 14.23 2.24
N ALA A 183 13.99 14.44 1.89
CA ALA A 183 13.19 15.59 2.32
C ALA A 183 11.90 15.19 3.09
N LYS A 184 11.50 13.91 3.04
CA LYS A 184 10.30 13.39 3.69
C LYS A 184 10.58 12.03 4.33
N LYS A 185 10.12 11.91 5.58
CA LYS A 185 9.96 10.66 6.31
C LYS A 185 8.54 10.11 6.14
N TRP A 186 8.38 8.80 6.33
CA TRP A 186 7.06 8.17 6.31
C TRP A 186 6.19 8.72 7.43
N PHE A 187 4.91 8.86 7.12
CA PHE A 187 3.87 9.20 8.09
C PHE A 187 3.09 7.91 8.39
N PRO A 188 2.61 7.69 9.64
CA PRO A 188 2.77 8.53 10.83
C PRO A 188 4.08 8.30 11.60
N THR A 189 4.84 7.27 11.23
CA THR A 189 5.97 6.72 12.01
C THR A 189 7.19 7.62 12.12
N ARG A 190 7.34 8.58 11.21
CA ARG A 190 8.54 9.42 11.03
C ARG A 190 9.80 8.60 10.77
N GLU A 191 9.65 7.42 10.20
CA GLU A 191 10.77 6.58 9.77
C GLU A 191 11.38 7.07 8.47
N GLU A 192 12.67 6.78 8.30
CA GLU A 192 13.35 7.04 7.05
C GLU A 192 12.73 6.26 5.89
N ALA A 193 12.63 6.92 4.76
CA ALA A 193 12.07 6.34 3.56
C ALA A 193 13.12 5.52 2.81
N PHE A 194 12.90 4.21 2.72
CA PHE A 194 13.74 3.34 1.93
C PHE A 194 13.17 3.09 0.54
N THR A 195 14.05 3.05 -0.47
CA THR A 195 13.71 2.54 -1.80
C THR A 195 13.47 1.04 -1.68
N SER A 196 12.21 0.67 -1.42
CA SER A 196 11.72 -0.70 -1.46
C SER A 196 11.39 -1.08 -2.89
N GLU A 197 11.66 -2.33 -3.22
CA GLU A 197 11.40 -2.86 -4.56
C GLU A 197 10.05 -3.54 -4.61
N PHE A 198 9.40 -3.48 -5.77
CA PHE A 198 8.15 -4.18 -6.02
C PHE A 198 7.93 -4.42 -7.51
N ILE A 199 6.96 -5.26 -7.81
CA ILE A 199 6.42 -5.47 -9.14
C ILE A 199 4.93 -5.16 -9.11
N ILE A 200 4.45 -4.37 -10.06
CA ILE A 200 3.03 -4.03 -10.20
C ILE A 200 2.47 -4.57 -11.52
N LYS A 201 1.24 -5.06 -11.47
CA LYS A 201 0.43 -5.42 -12.65
C LYS A 201 -0.97 -4.83 -12.57
N GLY A 202 -1.59 -4.60 -13.73
CA GLY A 202 -2.95 -4.07 -13.87
C GLY A 202 -3.00 -3.01 -14.96
N ASP A 203 -3.48 -1.81 -14.62
CA ASP A 203 -3.42 -0.65 -15.52
C ASP A 203 -1.98 -0.21 -15.84
N TYR A 204 -1.04 -0.53 -14.95
CA TYR A 204 0.39 -0.31 -15.09
C TYR A 204 1.11 -1.64 -14.84
N ASN A 205 2.08 -1.96 -15.69
CA ASN A 205 2.83 -3.22 -15.63
C ASN A 205 4.33 -2.90 -15.64
N PHE A 206 4.95 -2.85 -14.47
CA PHE A 206 6.39 -2.59 -14.36
C PHE A 206 6.98 -3.16 -13.06
N SER A 207 8.30 -3.30 -13.04
CA SER A 207 9.08 -3.49 -11.81
C SER A 207 9.74 -2.18 -11.40
N PHE A 208 9.74 -1.88 -10.10
CA PHE A 208 10.58 -0.84 -9.51
C PHE A 208 11.69 -1.52 -8.71
N ILE A 209 12.89 -1.59 -9.29
CA ILE A 209 14.04 -2.33 -8.75
C ILE A 209 15.26 -1.41 -8.78
N ASN A 210 16.04 -1.37 -7.69
CA ASN A 210 17.21 -0.49 -7.58
C ASN A 210 16.93 1.01 -7.86
N GLY A 211 15.69 1.46 -7.70
CA GLY A 211 15.30 2.84 -7.98
C GLY A 211 14.94 3.13 -9.44
N GLU A 212 14.84 2.10 -10.28
CA GLU A 212 14.52 2.22 -11.71
C GLU A 212 13.18 1.55 -12.03
N ILE A 213 12.40 2.19 -12.90
CA ILE A 213 11.19 1.59 -13.47
C ILE A 213 11.57 0.85 -14.75
N LYS A 214 11.16 -0.42 -14.83
CA LYS A 214 11.26 -1.23 -16.04
C LYS A 214 9.90 -1.82 -16.36
N GLU A 215 9.34 -1.44 -17.50
CA GLU A 215 8.08 -2.01 -17.99
C GLU A 215 8.23 -3.52 -18.19
N ILE A 216 7.19 -4.26 -17.83
CA ILE A 216 7.11 -5.71 -17.99
C ILE A 216 5.91 -6.05 -18.87
N SER A 217 6.15 -6.96 -19.81
CA SER A 217 5.16 -7.47 -20.77
C SER A 217 4.06 -8.29 -20.10
#